data_AF-A0A3D1A1T5-F1
#
_entry.id   AF-A0A3D1A1T5-F1
#
_cell.length_a   1.000
_cell.length_b   1.000
_cell.length_c   1.000
_cell.angle_alpha   90.00
_cell.angle_beta   90.00
_cell.angle_gamma   90.00
#
_symmetry.space_group_name_H-M   'P 1'
#
loop_
_entity.id
_entity.type
_entity.pdbx_description
1 polymer ?
#
loop_
_entity_poly.entity_id
_entity_poly.type
_entity_poly.pdbx_seq_one_letter_code
_entity_poly.pdbx_strand_id
1 'polypeptide(L)'
;EHIIDSAEIAGFNLTGSDGLVMADIDGDGYEDIVSVHEADDDYNSAASNEDGFVPDAGGHIRLAFGSADPEVWHNITLTEAPAPEDAAIADVNGDGYLDIMVAVELAYLLYLQNPGPGARTELWPQLILPITKDRGSFIRVFMADLNGDNRPETIAANKGAQRPGIKDFMRSDPVSIYSVTGDPLDGGNWQETILGKYSVPQNAQPVDLDRDGDLDIVIGSRGEERIAWFENIGNMAFKEHAIGTIGRHAHGFNMDYADMNGDGRLDIVSLTRRGVAWFQQPNNIDDGWIGHPIGAFPPDNLIGITLVDIDGDEDQDLFAGGYSGGSRLDESETPIDSPLGRLAWFENPGADYQPGKDWARHEVSRRKRGMFDKFIARDLDGDGDMDLLSTRGNSAPYDGVFWLEQVRSSKPMPRFKAARVTESQEVGLP
;
A
#
# COMPACT_ATOMS: atom_id res chain seq x y z
N GLU A 1 -16.60 3.33 12.05
CA GLU A 1 -16.44 2.91 10.64
C GLU A 1 -17.51 3.59 9.81
N HIS A 2 -17.06 4.16 8.70
CA HIS A 2 -17.84 4.84 7.68
C HIS A 2 -17.49 4.28 6.30
N ILE A 3 -18.44 4.30 5.37
CA ILE A 3 -18.24 3.78 4.01
C ILE A 3 -17.99 4.93 3.06
N ILE A 4 -16.86 4.90 2.37
CA ILE A 4 -16.48 5.88 1.35
C ILE A 4 -16.88 5.37 -0.03
N ASP A 5 -16.54 4.12 -0.34
CA ASP A 5 -16.94 3.43 -1.57
C ASP A 5 -17.37 2.01 -1.27
N SER A 6 -18.31 1.49 -2.07
CA SER A 6 -18.83 0.13 -1.95
C SER A 6 -19.57 -0.30 -3.20
N ALA A 7 -19.86 -1.60 -3.34
CA ALA A 7 -20.66 -2.10 -4.45
C ALA A 7 -22.04 -1.42 -4.59
N GLU A 8 -22.67 -1.03 -3.46
CA GLU A 8 -23.94 -0.31 -3.47
C GLU A 8 -23.79 1.10 -4.04
N ILE A 9 -22.73 1.81 -3.66
CA ILE A 9 -22.42 3.17 -4.15
C ILE A 9 -22.02 3.14 -5.62
N ALA A 10 -21.18 2.17 -6.01
CA ALA A 10 -20.70 2.01 -7.37
C ALA A 10 -21.79 1.54 -8.35
N GLY A 11 -22.78 0.78 -7.87
CA GLY A 11 -23.83 0.19 -8.71
C GLY A 11 -23.39 -1.09 -9.43
N PHE A 12 -22.22 -1.62 -9.10
CA PHE A 12 -21.65 -2.88 -9.59
C PHE A 12 -20.79 -3.50 -8.49
N ASN A 13 -20.41 -4.76 -8.63
CA ASN A 13 -19.56 -5.41 -7.63
C ASN A 13 -18.16 -4.79 -7.67
N LEU A 14 -17.72 -4.24 -6.54
CA LEU A 14 -16.30 -4.05 -6.25
C LEU A 14 -15.77 -5.37 -5.68
N THR A 15 -14.62 -5.81 -6.17
CA THR A 15 -14.00 -7.07 -5.77
C THR A 15 -12.49 -6.87 -5.68
N GLY A 16 -11.92 -7.19 -4.52
CA GLY A 16 -10.48 -7.00 -4.25
C GLY A 16 -10.14 -5.51 -4.13
N SER A 17 -9.18 -5.14 -3.29
CA SER A 17 -8.83 -3.73 -3.11
C SER A 17 -7.53 -3.59 -2.31
N ASP A 18 -6.46 -3.28 -3.03
CA ASP A 18 -5.08 -3.53 -2.57
C ASP A 18 -4.29 -2.22 -2.40
N GLY A 19 -4.80 -1.13 -2.98
CA GLY A 19 -4.17 0.17 -2.99
C GLY A 19 -5.18 1.32 -2.89
N LEU A 20 -4.83 2.30 -2.06
CA LEU A 20 -5.39 3.64 -2.08
C LEU A 20 -4.27 4.69 -1.96
N VAL A 21 -4.53 5.88 -2.48
CA VAL A 21 -3.74 7.09 -2.29
C VAL A 21 -4.67 8.30 -2.19
N MET A 22 -4.20 9.37 -1.56
CA MET A 22 -5.04 10.50 -1.18
C MET A 22 -4.32 11.82 -1.45
N ALA A 23 -5.01 12.76 -2.09
CA ALA A 23 -4.56 14.13 -2.38
C ALA A 23 -5.75 14.99 -2.84
N ASP A 24 -5.67 16.32 -2.74
CA ASP A 24 -6.64 17.25 -3.34
C ASP A 24 -6.45 17.29 -4.88
N ILE A 25 -7.19 16.45 -5.60
CA ILE A 25 -6.99 16.18 -7.03
C ILE A 25 -7.66 17.25 -7.90
N ASP A 26 -8.75 17.85 -7.43
CA ASP A 26 -9.48 18.88 -8.17
C ASP A 26 -9.26 20.31 -7.67
N GLY A 27 -8.47 20.48 -6.60
CA GLY A 27 -8.05 21.78 -6.06
C GLY A 27 -9.14 22.50 -5.29
N ASP A 28 -10.12 21.77 -4.73
CA ASP A 28 -11.23 22.35 -3.97
C ASP A 28 -10.92 22.56 -2.48
N GLY A 29 -9.76 22.07 -2.02
CA GLY A 29 -9.28 22.17 -0.65
C GLY A 29 -9.62 20.96 0.22
N TYR A 30 -10.27 19.93 -0.32
CA TYR A 30 -10.53 18.67 0.36
C TYR A 30 -9.73 17.54 -0.31
N GLU A 31 -9.12 16.66 0.50
CA GLU A 31 -8.40 15.52 -0.05
C GLU A 31 -9.38 14.49 -0.67
N ASP A 32 -9.05 14.03 -1.87
CA ASP A 32 -9.75 12.99 -2.62
C ASP A 32 -9.02 11.66 -2.53
N ILE A 33 -9.71 10.54 -2.77
CA ILE A 33 -9.13 9.21 -2.71
C ILE A 33 -9.18 8.54 -4.07
N VAL A 34 -8.02 8.12 -4.58
CA VAL A 34 -7.93 7.15 -5.66
C VAL A 34 -7.82 5.77 -5.03
N SER A 35 -8.70 4.86 -5.44
CA SER A 35 -8.64 3.46 -5.02
C SER A 35 -8.70 2.52 -6.20
N VAL A 36 -8.07 1.36 -6.06
CA VAL A 36 -8.02 0.33 -7.09
C VAL A 36 -8.62 -0.97 -6.59
N HIS A 37 -9.28 -1.68 -7.49
CA HIS A 37 -10.04 -2.90 -7.20
C HIS A 37 -9.72 -3.96 -8.26
N GLU A 38 -9.09 -5.06 -7.85
CA GLU A 38 -8.40 -6.02 -8.74
C GLU A 38 -9.32 -7.00 -9.51
N ALA A 39 -10.57 -7.12 -9.06
CA ALA A 39 -11.67 -7.89 -9.63
C ALA A 39 -11.58 -9.42 -9.76
N ASP A 40 -10.49 -10.05 -9.33
CA ASP A 40 -10.49 -11.51 -9.19
C ASP A 40 -11.49 -11.96 -8.11
N ASP A 41 -11.87 -13.23 -8.00
CA ASP A 41 -12.80 -13.75 -6.98
C ASP A 41 -12.20 -14.86 -6.11
N ASP A 42 -11.08 -15.43 -6.55
CA ASP A 42 -10.32 -16.48 -5.88
C ASP A 42 -8.85 -16.08 -5.77
N TYR A 43 -8.49 -15.37 -4.70
CA TYR A 43 -7.10 -14.98 -4.43
C TYR A 43 -6.44 -16.05 -3.54
N ASN A 44 -5.56 -16.86 -4.12
CA ASN A 44 -4.66 -17.72 -3.37
C ASN A 44 -3.21 -17.39 -3.76
N SER A 45 -2.58 -16.47 -3.02
CA SER A 45 -1.18 -16.06 -3.19
C SER A 45 -0.16 -17.17 -2.95
N ALA A 46 -0.59 -18.33 -2.44
CA ALA A 46 0.24 -19.52 -2.32
C ALA A 46 0.17 -20.45 -3.55
N ALA A 47 -0.79 -20.26 -4.45
CA ALA A 47 -0.86 -20.97 -5.72
C ALA A 47 0.13 -20.37 -6.73
N SER A 48 0.51 -21.13 -7.76
CA SER A 48 1.33 -20.65 -8.88
C SER A 48 0.54 -20.69 -10.17
N ASN A 49 0.91 -19.88 -11.17
CA ASN A 49 0.24 -19.86 -12.48
C ASN A 49 0.44 -21.13 -13.33
N GLU A 50 1.06 -22.20 -12.80
CA GLU A 50 1.24 -23.48 -13.49
C GLU A 50 -0.10 -24.19 -13.81
N ASP A 51 -1.20 -23.78 -13.16
CA ASP A 51 -2.53 -24.38 -13.31
C ASP A 51 -3.40 -23.72 -14.40
N GLY A 52 -2.85 -22.82 -15.23
CA GLY A 52 -3.62 -22.16 -16.30
C GLY A 52 -4.62 -21.12 -15.80
N PHE A 53 -4.30 -20.45 -14.68
CA PHE A 53 -5.06 -19.34 -14.15
C PHE A 53 -5.20 -18.21 -15.18
N VAL A 54 -6.44 -17.82 -15.49
CA VAL A 54 -6.76 -16.66 -16.30
C VAL A 54 -7.54 -15.71 -15.39
N PRO A 55 -6.91 -14.64 -14.91
CA PRO A 55 -7.56 -13.66 -14.06
C PRO A 55 -8.64 -12.90 -14.82
N ASP A 56 -9.68 -12.47 -14.10
CA ASP A 56 -10.72 -11.62 -14.66
C ASP A 56 -10.18 -10.22 -14.94
N ALA A 57 -10.53 -9.68 -16.11
CA ALA A 57 -10.08 -8.35 -16.54
C ALA A 57 -10.92 -7.19 -15.96
N GLY A 58 -11.81 -7.47 -15.01
CA GLY A 58 -12.90 -6.58 -14.59
C GLY A 58 -12.57 -5.59 -13.48
N GLY A 59 -11.30 -5.23 -13.29
CA GLY A 59 -10.85 -4.36 -12.21
C GLY A 59 -11.26 -2.91 -12.44
N HIS A 60 -11.34 -2.14 -11.36
CA HIS A 60 -11.81 -0.75 -11.40
C HIS A 60 -10.80 0.19 -10.76
N ILE A 61 -10.60 1.33 -11.40
CA ILE A 61 -9.89 2.48 -10.82
C ILE A 61 -10.96 3.53 -10.49
N ARG A 62 -11.09 3.84 -9.21
CA ARG A 62 -12.16 4.65 -8.62
C ARG A 62 -11.59 5.93 -8.04
N LEU A 63 -12.36 7.00 -8.10
CA LEU A 63 -12.03 8.28 -7.48
C LEU A 63 -13.21 8.72 -6.61
N ALA A 64 -12.96 8.90 -5.32
CA ALA A 64 -13.89 9.43 -4.35
C ALA A 64 -13.49 10.86 -4.03
N PHE A 65 -14.26 11.83 -4.51
CA PHE A 65 -13.99 13.23 -4.21
C PHE A 65 -14.46 13.60 -2.81
N GLY A 66 -13.59 14.23 -2.04
CA GLY A 66 -13.85 14.74 -0.70
C GLY A 66 -14.83 15.91 -0.69
N SER A 67 -15.26 16.30 0.50
CA SER A 67 -16.12 17.47 0.69
C SER A 67 -15.94 18.08 2.08
N ALA A 68 -16.60 19.22 2.30
CA ALA A 68 -16.65 19.89 3.60
C ALA A 68 -17.27 19.05 4.72
N ASP A 69 -18.08 18.05 4.36
CA ASP A 69 -18.61 17.05 5.29
C ASP A 69 -17.82 15.75 5.08
N PRO A 70 -17.04 15.29 6.08
CA PRO A 70 -16.17 14.11 5.94
C PRO A 70 -16.95 12.80 5.71
N GLU A 71 -18.27 12.80 5.96
CA GLU A 71 -19.14 11.66 5.64
C GLU A 71 -19.65 11.67 4.19
N VAL A 72 -19.45 12.75 3.43
CA VAL A 72 -20.03 12.91 2.08
C VAL A 72 -18.94 12.87 1.00
N TRP A 73 -19.01 11.82 0.17
CA TRP A 73 -18.08 11.57 -0.93
C TRP A 73 -18.80 11.50 -2.28
N HIS A 74 -18.22 12.11 -3.32
CA HIS A 74 -18.69 11.95 -4.68
C HIS A 74 -17.82 10.94 -5.43
N ASN A 75 -18.36 9.75 -5.70
CA ASN A 75 -17.60 8.66 -6.28
C ASN A 75 -17.80 8.56 -7.80
N ILE A 76 -16.71 8.40 -8.56
CA ILE A 76 -16.71 8.11 -9.99
C ILE A 76 -15.81 6.91 -10.31
N THR A 77 -16.06 6.29 -11.47
CA THR A 77 -15.12 5.32 -12.06
C THR A 77 -14.31 6.04 -13.12
N LEU A 78 -12.99 6.06 -12.97
CA LEU A 78 -12.09 6.64 -13.98
C LEU A 78 -12.00 5.71 -15.20
N THR A 79 -11.70 4.44 -14.97
CA THR A 79 -11.61 3.42 -16.03
C THR A 79 -11.57 2.01 -15.42
N GLU A 80 -11.63 1.01 -16.28
CA GLU A 80 -11.41 -0.40 -15.94
C GLU A 80 -9.98 -0.84 -16.32
N ALA A 81 -9.40 -1.76 -15.55
CA ALA A 81 -8.09 -2.33 -15.80
C ALA A 81 -8.00 -3.78 -15.31
N PRO A 82 -7.16 -4.64 -15.89
CA PRO A 82 -7.00 -6.02 -15.43
C PRO A 82 -6.12 -6.07 -14.17
N ALA A 83 -6.75 -6.23 -13.00
CA ALA A 83 -6.10 -6.25 -11.69
C ALA A 83 -5.23 -5.01 -11.37
N PRO A 84 -5.82 -3.80 -11.24
CA PRO A 84 -5.11 -2.66 -10.69
C PRO A 84 -4.85 -2.87 -9.18
N GLU A 85 -3.61 -2.62 -8.76
CA GLU A 85 -3.06 -3.04 -7.46
C GLU A 85 -2.61 -1.88 -6.57
N ASP A 86 -2.07 -0.84 -7.19
CA ASP A 86 -1.65 0.38 -6.49
C ASP A 86 -1.72 1.57 -7.42
N ALA A 87 -1.75 2.76 -6.83
CA ALA A 87 -1.72 4.02 -7.57
C ALA A 87 -0.76 5.01 -6.91
N ALA A 88 -0.26 5.94 -7.71
CA ALA A 88 0.50 7.10 -7.28
C ALA A 88 -0.13 8.35 -7.89
N ILE A 89 -0.02 9.48 -7.19
CA ILE A 89 -0.56 10.78 -7.60
C ILE A 89 0.58 11.80 -7.65
N ALA A 90 0.69 12.53 -8.77
CA ALA A 90 1.65 13.63 -8.92
C ALA A 90 1.31 14.47 -10.18
N ASP A 91 1.73 15.73 -10.24
CA ASP A 91 1.62 16.56 -11.46
C ASP A 91 2.73 16.16 -12.46
N VAL A 92 2.40 15.29 -13.41
CA VAL A 92 3.39 14.68 -14.34
C VAL A 92 3.62 15.59 -15.55
N ASN A 93 2.59 16.29 -16.00
CA ASN A 93 2.64 17.15 -17.17
C ASN A 93 3.06 18.60 -16.86
N GLY A 94 3.04 19.01 -15.59
CA GLY A 94 3.40 20.34 -15.10
C GLY A 94 2.30 21.39 -15.27
N ASP A 95 1.03 20.99 -15.34
CA ASP A 95 -0.11 21.89 -15.55
C ASP A 95 -0.77 22.39 -14.25
N GLY A 96 -0.30 21.90 -13.10
CA GLY A 96 -0.81 22.23 -11.78
C GLY A 96 -1.95 21.34 -11.29
N TYR A 97 -2.36 20.34 -12.08
CA TYR A 97 -3.33 19.32 -11.67
C TYR A 97 -2.64 17.99 -11.46
N LEU A 98 -3.04 17.29 -10.40
CA LEU A 98 -2.42 16.01 -10.07
C LEU A 98 -2.96 14.90 -10.98
N ASP A 99 -2.05 14.23 -11.67
CA ASP A 99 -2.29 13.05 -12.50
C ASP A 99 -2.16 11.76 -11.68
N ILE A 100 -2.57 10.63 -12.26
CA ILE A 100 -2.53 9.32 -11.61
C ILE A 100 -1.71 8.34 -12.45
N MET A 101 -0.81 7.60 -11.79
CA MET A 101 -0.17 6.42 -12.35
C MET A 101 -0.67 5.17 -11.61
N VAL A 102 -1.07 4.13 -12.33
CA VAL A 102 -1.59 2.89 -11.76
C VAL A 102 -0.70 1.71 -12.11
N ALA A 103 -0.32 0.93 -11.10
CA ALA A 103 0.26 -0.40 -11.27
C ALA A 103 -0.85 -1.40 -11.60
N VAL A 104 -0.76 -2.00 -12.80
CA VAL A 104 -1.71 -2.99 -13.27
C VAL A 104 -1.02 -4.36 -13.31
N GLU A 105 -1.42 -5.25 -12.42
CA GLU A 105 -0.72 -6.51 -12.11
C GLU A 105 -0.56 -7.42 -13.32
N LEU A 106 -1.49 -7.34 -14.25
CA LEU A 106 -1.60 -8.29 -15.35
C LEU A 106 -1.13 -7.74 -16.68
N ALA A 107 -0.59 -6.52 -16.69
CA ALA A 107 -0.47 -5.83 -17.96
C ALA A 107 0.66 -4.81 -18.04
N TYR A 108 0.61 -3.73 -17.26
CA TYR A 108 1.35 -2.50 -17.58
C TYR A 108 1.30 -1.46 -16.44
N LEU A 109 1.99 -0.35 -16.64
CA LEU A 109 1.68 0.91 -15.95
C LEU A 109 0.69 1.74 -16.78
N LEU A 110 -0.32 2.28 -16.13
CA LEU A 110 -1.37 3.09 -16.76
C LEU A 110 -1.32 4.52 -16.24
N TYR A 111 -1.07 5.46 -17.13
CA TYR A 111 -1.12 6.88 -16.85
C TYR A 111 -2.53 7.42 -17.15
N LEU A 112 -3.09 8.17 -16.21
CA LEU A 112 -4.37 8.87 -16.30
C LEU A 112 -4.10 10.35 -16.07
N GLN A 113 -4.29 11.16 -17.10
CA GLN A 113 -4.08 12.60 -17.02
C GLN A 113 -5.34 13.28 -16.50
N ASN A 114 -5.17 14.17 -15.53
CA ASN A 114 -6.24 14.99 -15.02
C ASN A 114 -6.66 16.04 -16.08
N PRO A 115 -7.95 16.14 -16.45
CA PRO A 115 -8.43 17.14 -17.41
C PRO A 115 -8.55 18.55 -16.80
N GLY A 116 -8.05 18.76 -15.58
CA GLY A 116 -8.06 20.04 -14.88
C GLY A 116 -9.42 20.35 -14.27
N PRO A 117 -10.01 21.55 -14.49
CA PRO A 117 -11.33 21.90 -13.93
C PRO A 117 -12.46 20.93 -14.31
N GLY A 118 -12.26 20.11 -15.35
CA GLY A 118 -13.18 19.08 -15.79
C GLY A 118 -13.07 17.76 -15.00
N ALA A 119 -12.20 17.62 -14.00
CA ALA A 119 -11.87 16.37 -13.31
C ALA A 119 -13.08 15.51 -12.89
N ARG A 120 -14.16 16.17 -12.45
CA ARG A 120 -15.40 15.52 -12.00
C ARG A 120 -16.36 15.09 -13.13
N THR A 121 -16.19 15.63 -14.34
CA THR A 121 -17.22 15.54 -15.40
C THR A 121 -16.70 15.07 -16.75
N GLU A 122 -15.41 15.23 -17.00
CA GLU A 122 -14.78 14.86 -18.26
C GLU A 122 -14.07 13.51 -18.14
N LEU A 123 -13.91 12.82 -19.27
CA LEU A 123 -13.10 11.62 -19.31
C LEU A 123 -11.63 12.00 -19.21
N TRP A 124 -10.92 11.34 -18.30
CA TRP A 124 -9.48 11.51 -18.14
C TRP A 124 -8.75 10.87 -19.33
N PRO A 125 -7.96 11.63 -20.10
CA PRO A 125 -7.08 11.05 -21.11
C PRO A 125 -6.16 10.02 -20.47
N GLN A 126 -5.92 8.91 -21.16
CA GLN A 126 -5.14 7.81 -20.60
C GLN A 126 -4.13 7.25 -21.59
N LEU A 127 -3.00 6.77 -21.06
CA LEU A 127 -1.95 6.10 -21.81
C LEU A 127 -1.49 4.86 -21.06
N ILE A 128 -1.62 3.70 -21.70
CA ILE A 128 -0.85 2.51 -21.31
C ILE A 128 0.60 2.76 -21.72
N LEU A 129 1.53 2.82 -20.78
CA LEU A 129 2.95 3.08 -21.06
C LEU A 129 3.50 1.97 -21.95
N PRO A 130 3.79 2.22 -23.24
CA PRO A 130 4.08 1.14 -24.18
C PRO A 130 5.33 0.33 -23.81
N ILE A 131 6.29 0.97 -23.13
CA ILE A 131 7.53 0.35 -22.66
C ILE A 131 7.33 -0.68 -21.55
N THR A 132 6.16 -0.69 -20.88
CA THR A 132 5.84 -1.60 -19.76
C THR A 132 4.95 -2.77 -20.18
N LYS A 133 4.30 -2.68 -21.34
CA LYS A 133 3.30 -3.64 -21.79
C LYS A 133 3.90 -5.01 -22.08
N ASP A 134 3.18 -6.07 -21.67
CA ASP A 134 3.53 -7.48 -21.90
C ASP A 134 4.87 -7.89 -21.25
N ARG A 135 5.30 -7.19 -20.19
CA ARG A 135 6.60 -7.44 -19.53
C ARG A 135 6.52 -8.14 -18.19
N GLY A 136 5.33 -8.40 -17.64
CA GLY A 136 5.18 -9.07 -16.37
C GLY A 136 4.10 -8.43 -15.53
N SER A 137 4.39 -8.25 -14.24
CA SER A 137 3.40 -7.92 -13.22
C SER A 137 3.86 -6.77 -12.34
N PHE A 138 3.00 -5.75 -12.18
CA PHE A 138 3.27 -4.56 -11.38
C PHE A 138 2.25 -4.46 -10.24
N ILE A 139 2.73 -4.45 -9.00
CA ILE A 139 1.86 -4.45 -7.81
C ILE A 139 1.99 -3.20 -6.93
N ARG A 140 3.05 -2.42 -7.15
CA ARG A 140 3.32 -1.16 -6.45
C ARG A 140 3.89 -0.16 -7.45
N VAL A 141 3.48 1.09 -7.33
CA VAL A 141 3.99 2.20 -8.13
C VAL A 141 4.13 3.43 -7.27
N PHE A 142 5.21 4.16 -7.47
CA PHE A 142 5.49 5.42 -6.79
C PHE A 142 5.80 6.49 -7.82
N MET A 143 5.58 7.75 -7.45
CA MET A 143 6.03 8.90 -8.23
C MET A 143 6.75 9.87 -7.31
N ALA A 144 7.91 10.35 -7.76
CA ALA A 144 8.74 11.30 -7.02
C ALA A 144 9.66 12.05 -7.98
N ASP A 145 9.91 13.34 -7.70
CA ASP A 145 10.94 14.10 -8.41
C ASP A 145 12.32 13.71 -7.87
N LEU A 146 13.00 12.79 -8.57
CA LEU A 146 14.29 12.23 -8.13
C LEU A 146 15.48 13.10 -8.57
N ASN A 147 15.23 14.07 -9.45
CA ASN A 147 16.26 14.82 -10.14
C ASN A 147 16.18 16.35 -9.88
N GLY A 148 15.09 16.82 -9.28
CA GLY A 148 14.85 18.21 -8.90
C GLY A 148 14.36 19.10 -10.03
N ASP A 149 13.82 18.55 -11.12
CA ASP A 149 13.31 19.31 -12.27
C ASP A 149 11.81 19.69 -12.15
N ASN A 150 11.17 19.36 -11.03
CA ASN A 150 9.73 19.46 -10.77
C ASN A 150 8.88 18.63 -11.72
N ARG A 151 9.44 17.57 -12.28
CA ARG A 151 8.70 16.56 -13.03
C ARG A 151 8.94 15.19 -12.38
N PRO A 152 7.91 14.60 -11.77
CA PRO A 152 8.07 13.34 -11.06
C PRO A 152 8.43 12.19 -12.01
N GLU A 153 9.42 11.40 -11.62
CA GLU A 153 9.67 10.08 -12.18
C GLU A 153 8.71 9.04 -11.62
N THR A 154 8.37 8.04 -12.41
CA THR A 154 7.63 6.85 -11.95
C THR A 154 8.59 5.74 -11.58
N ILE A 155 8.43 5.15 -10.39
CA ILE A 155 9.25 4.03 -9.91
C ILE A 155 8.35 2.80 -9.75
N ALA A 156 8.76 1.67 -10.33
CA ALA A 156 8.00 0.43 -10.19
C ALA A 156 8.90 -0.82 -10.20
N ALA A 157 8.50 -1.80 -9.40
CA ALA A 157 9.06 -3.15 -9.42
C ALA A 157 8.22 -4.06 -10.33
N ASN A 158 8.87 -4.75 -11.26
CA ASN A 158 8.21 -5.80 -12.03
C ASN A 158 8.40 -7.15 -11.34
N LYS A 159 7.34 -7.68 -10.73
CA LYS A 159 7.27 -8.97 -10.04
C LYS A 159 7.45 -10.18 -10.98
N GLY A 160 7.33 -9.96 -12.29
CA GLY A 160 7.46 -10.98 -13.32
C GLY A 160 6.17 -11.72 -13.66
N ALA A 161 5.40 -12.15 -12.65
CA ALA A 161 4.09 -12.80 -12.82
C ALA A 161 3.20 -12.56 -11.60
N GLN A 162 1.88 -12.52 -11.79
CA GLN A 162 0.89 -12.33 -10.71
C GLN A 162 1.04 -13.36 -9.57
N ARG A 163 1.14 -14.65 -9.93
CA ARG A 163 1.44 -15.75 -8.98
C ARG A 163 2.78 -16.41 -9.33
N PRO A 164 3.90 -15.87 -8.80
CA PRO A 164 5.24 -16.36 -9.13
C PRO A 164 5.39 -17.87 -8.85
N GLY A 165 5.73 -18.64 -9.87
CA GLY A 165 6.12 -20.04 -9.78
C GLY A 165 7.63 -20.22 -9.74
N ILE A 166 8.11 -21.48 -9.72
CA ILE A 166 9.55 -21.78 -9.62
C ILE A 166 10.39 -21.04 -10.68
N LYS A 167 9.87 -20.90 -11.90
CA LYS A 167 10.56 -20.20 -12.99
C LYS A 167 10.73 -18.71 -12.73
N ASP A 168 9.79 -18.08 -12.05
CA ASP A 168 9.84 -16.67 -11.69
C ASP A 168 10.90 -16.43 -10.60
N PHE A 169 10.96 -17.31 -9.60
CA PHE A 169 12.00 -17.26 -8.57
C PHE A 169 13.43 -17.49 -9.13
N MET A 170 13.54 -18.20 -10.26
CA MET A 170 14.84 -18.48 -10.92
C MET A 170 15.35 -17.35 -11.82
N ARG A 171 14.53 -16.34 -12.13
CA ARG A 171 14.94 -15.18 -12.93
C ARG A 171 15.06 -13.93 -12.06
N SER A 172 15.69 -12.90 -12.62
CA SER A 172 15.71 -11.57 -12.02
C SER A 172 14.97 -10.61 -12.95
N ASP A 173 13.92 -9.99 -12.43
CA ASP A 173 13.07 -9.03 -13.12
C ASP A 173 13.44 -7.60 -12.69
N PRO A 174 13.20 -6.59 -13.55
CA PRO A 174 13.71 -5.24 -13.32
C PRO A 174 12.92 -4.49 -12.25
N VAL A 175 13.64 -3.70 -11.46
CA VAL A 175 13.11 -2.50 -10.81
C VAL A 175 13.57 -1.31 -11.64
N SER A 176 12.62 -0.46 -12.03
CA SER A 176 12.84 0.56 -13.05
C SER A 176 12.32 1.93 -12.61
N ILE A 177 13.01 2.95 -13.10
CA ILE A 177 12.60 4.35 -13.10
C ILE A 177 12.13 4.68 -14.52
N TYR A 178 10.97 5.31 -14.64
CA TYR A 178 10.41 5.79 -15.89
C TYR A 178 10.32 7.31 -15.85
N SER A 179 11.14 7.96 -16.67
CA SER A 179 11.16 9.42 -16.82
C SER A 179 10.39 9.83 -18.08
N VAL A 180 9.78 11.01 -18.08
CA VAL A 180 9.03 11.51 -19.23
C VAL A 180 9.50 12.89 -19.66
N THR A 181 9.85 13.05 -20.94
CA THR A 181 10.25 14.35 -21.51
C THR A 181 9.23 14.81 -22.54
N GLY A 182 8.53 15.92 -22.30
CA GLY A 182 7.44 16.39 -23.18
C GLY A 182 6.06 15.96 -22.70
N ASP A 183 5.16 15.66 -23.64
CA ASP A 183 3.77 15.27 -23.39
C ASP A 183 3.68 13.83 -22.87
N PRO A 184 3.18 13.59 -21.63
CA PRO A 184 3.05 12.25 -21.09
C PRO A 184 2.04 11.34 -21.81
N LEU A 185 1.13 11.89 -22.61
CA LEU A 185 0.20 11.09 -23.43
C LEU A 185 0.83 10.57 -24.73
N ASP A 186 2.03 11.01 -25.08
CA ASP A 186 2.83 10.41 -26.16
C ASP A 186 3.81 9.39 -25.57
N GLY A 187 3.52 8.11 -25.78
CA GLY A 187 4.36 7.01 -25.29
C GLY A 187 5.82 7.05 -25.78
N GLY A 188 6.13 7.80 -26.84
CA GLY A 188 7.51 8.00 -27.31
C GLY A 188 8.36 8.91 -26.40
N ASN A 189 7.72 9.64 -25.48
CA ASN A 189 8.37 10.56 -24.55
C ASN A 189 8.83 9.90 -23.24
N TRP A 190 8.45 8.64 -23.02
CA TRP A 190 8.82 7.89 -21.82
C TRP A 190 10.12 7.11 -22.04
N GLN A 191 11.03 7.19 -21.06
CA GLN A 191 12.29 6.46 -21.05
C GLN A 191 12.39 5.60 -19.79
N GLU A 192 12.89 4.38 -19.93
CA GLU A 192 13.20 3.48 -18.81
C GLU A 192 14.69 3.52 -18.46
N THR A 193 14.97 3.67 -17.18
CA THR A 193 16.26 3.38 -16.55
C THR A 193 16.08 2.20 -15.61
N ILE A 194 16.79 1.10 -15.87
CA ILE A 194 16.77 -0.07 -14.98
C ILE A 194 17.72 0.23 -13.82
N LEU A 195 17.18 0.27 -12.61
CA LEU A 195 17.93 0.51 -11.38
C LEU A 195 18.69 -0.76 -10.96
N GLY A 196 18.00 -1.90 -11.00
CA GLY A 196 18.54 -3.21 -10.66
C GLY A 196 17.65 -4.33 -11.15
N LYS A 197 18.08 -5.58 -10.95
CA LYS A 197 17.29 -6.78 -11.26
C LYS A 197 17.32 -7.73 -10.09
N TYR A 198 16.13 -8.15 -9.65
CA TYR A 198 15.95 -8.92 -8.43
C TYR A 198 15.01 -10.10 -8.67
N SER A 199 15.11 -11.15 -7.88
CA SER A 199 14.12 -12.24 -7.91
C SER A 199 12.82 -11.78 -7.26
N VAL A 200 11.72 -11.72 -8.02
CA VAL A 200 10.37 -11.34 -7.55
C VAL A 200 10.40 -10.02 -6.72
N PRO A 201 10.83 -8.88 -7.29
CA PRO A 201 10.76 -7.60 -6.60
C PRO A 201 9.31 -7.16 -6.50
N GLN A 202 8.94 -6.59 -5.36
CA GLN A 202 7.55 -6.27 -5.04
C GLN A 202 7.34 -4.82 -4.59
N ASN A 203 8.41 -4.13 -4.23
CA ASN A 203 8.37 -2.75 -3.76
C ASN A 203 9.65 -2.01 -4.17
N ALA A 204 9.57 -0.69 -4.37
CA ALA A 204 10.65 0.20 -4.76
C ALA A 204 10.28 1.65 -4.34
N GLN A 205 10.24 1.90 -3.03
CA GLN A 205 9.68 3.12 -2.46
C GLN A 205 10.72 4.24 -2.41
N PRO A 206 10.38 5.47 -2.84
CA PRO A 206 11.24 6.63 -2.67
C PRO A 206 11.23 7.14 -1.22
N VAL A 207 12.40 7.40 -0.65
CA VAL A 207 12.57 7.91 0.73
C VAL A 207 13.96 8.54 0.87
N ASP A 208 14.09 9.67 1.56
CA ASP A 208 15.40 10.25 1.92
C ASP A 208 15.95 9.52 3.16
N LEU A 209 16.67 8.41 2.94
CA LEU A 209 17.00 7.45 4.00
C LEU A 209 18.27 7.85 4.79
N ASP A 210 19.17 8.64 4.19
CA ASP A 210 20.35 9.20 4.86
C ASP A 210 20.22 10.68 5.27
N ARG A 211 19.11 11.33 4.90
CA ARG A 211 18.76 12.72 5.25
C ARG A 211 19.66 13.75 4.59
N ASP A 212 20.16 13.48 3.39
CA ASP A 212 20.98 14.43 2.63
C ASP A 212 20.14 15.40 1.77
N GLY A 213 18.85 15.10 1.61
CA GLY A 213 17.85 15.92 0.94
C GLY A 213 17.53 15.50 -0.49
N ASP A 214 18.19 14.47 -1.04
CA ASP A 214 17.68 13.77 -2.22
C ASP A 214 16.92 12.49 -1.85
N LEU A 215 16.04 12.03 -2.76
CA LEU A 215 15.25 10.82 -2.51
C LEU A 215 16.02 9.61 -3.01
N ASP A 216 16.24 8.65 -2.10
CA ASP A 216 16.73 7.31 -2.39
C ASP A 216 15.60 6.38 -2.85
N ILE A 217 15.95 5.14 -3.19
CA ILE A 217 14.97 4.09 -3.48
C ILE A 217 15.25 2.83 -2.64
N VAL A 218 14.27 2.42 -1.83
CA VAL A 218 14.34 1.18 -1.02
C VAL A 218 13.51 0.08 -1.70
N ILE A 219 14.16 -1.03 -2.02
CA ILE A 219 13.59 -2.15 -2.77
C ILE A 219 13.33 -3.33 -1.86
N GLY A 220 12.14 -3.93 -1.99
CA GLY A 220 11.81 -5.23 -1.40
C GLY A 220 11.82 -6.34 -2.44
N SER A 221 12.59 -7.41 -2.18
CA SER A 221 12.64 -8.62 -3.00
C SER A 221 12.18 -9.84 -2.20
N ARG A 222 11.06 -10.43 -2.62
CA ARG A 222 10.52 -11.65 -2.03
C ARG A 222 11.33 -12.89 -2.41
N GLY A 223 11.83 -12.95 -3.63
CA GLY A 223 12.60 -14.10 -4.11
C GLY A 223 13.96 -14.24 -3.45
N GLU A 224 14.58 -13.11 -3.09
CA GLU A 224 15.88 -13.07 -2.41
C GLU A 224 15.75 -12.95 -0.88
N GLU A 225 14.54 -12.70 -0.38
CA GLU A 225 14.28 -12.33 1.01
C GLU A 225 15.18 -11.17 1.48
N ARG A 226 15.26 -10.13 0.64
CA ARG A 226 16.23 -9.03 0.78
C ARG A 226 15.55 -7.67 0.67
N ILE A 227 16.09 -6.72 1.43
CA ILE A 227 15.89 -5.29 1.22
C ILE A 227 17.20 -4.70 0.64
N ALA A 228 17.09 -3.88 -0.39
CA ALA A 228 18.20 -3.13 -0.98
C ALA A 228 17.92 -1.63 -0.92
N TRP A 229 18.98 -0.84 -0.78
CA TRP A 229 18.91 0.62 -0.73
C TRP A 229 19.74 1.16 -1.89
N PHE A 230 19.12 1.93 -2.77
CA PHE A 230 19.80 2.69 -3.79
C PHE A 230 19.91 4.13 -3.32
N GLU A 231 21.09 4.45 -2.79
CA GLU A 231 21.49 5.81 -2.41
C GLU A 231 21.53 6.66 -3.68
N ASN A 232 20.73 7.72 -3.76
CA ASN A 232 20.87 8.72 -4.79
C ASN A 232 22.08 9.58 -4.40
N ILE A 233 23.10 9.59 -5.25
CA ILE A 233 24.31 10.39 -5.04
C ILE A 233 24.26 11.66 -5.89
N GLY A 234 23.03 12.13 -6.17
CA GLY A 234 22.69 13.28 -6.99
C GLY A 234 22.39 13.00 -8.46
N ASN A 235 21.39 13.72 -8.99
CA ASN A 235 20.94 13.70 -10.39
C ASN A 235 20.60 12.29 -10.92
N MET A 236 19.92 11.46 -10.11
CA MET A 236 19.57 10.07 -10.42
C MET A 236 20.78 9.16 -10.70
N ALA A 237 21.96 9.50 -10.19
CA ALA A 237 23.06 8.56 -10.12
C ALA A 237 22.89 7.76 -8.82
N PHE A 238 22.76 6.43 -8.92
CA PHE A 238 22.48 5.59 -7.75
C PHE A 238 23.64 4.67 -7.39
N LYS A 239 23.82 4.44 -6.08
CA LYS A 239 24.74 3.45 -5.51
C LYS A 239 23.97 2.44 -4.67
N GLU A 240 24.09 1.16 -5.03
CA GLU A 240 23.41 0.07 -4.32
C GLU A 240 24.13 -0.32 -3.03
N HIS A 241 23.38 -0.34 -1.94
CA HIS A 241 23.70 -0.92 -0.64
C HIS A 241 22.78 -2.11 -0.35
N ALA A 242 23.33 -3.13 0.29
CA ALA A 242 22.51 -4.20 0.87
C ALA A 242 22.10 -3.83 2.29
N ILE A 243 20.81 -3.91 2.61
CA ILE A 243 20.36 -3.79 4.01
C ILE A 243 20.46 -5.17 4.66
N GLY A 244 21.57 -5.39 5.37
CA GLY A 244 21.82 -6.64 6.09
C GLY A 244 21.08 -6.66 7.43
N THR A 245 19.94 -7.35 7.50
CA THR A 245 19.15 -7.45 8.74
C THR A 245 19.71 -8.48 9.73
N ILE A 246 19.83 -8.10 11.00
CA ILE A 246 20.32 -8.94 12.09
C ILE A 246 19.19 -9.32 13.05
N GLY A 247 19.11 -10.59 13.44
CA GLY A 247 18.15 -11.11 14.42
C GLY A 247 16.75 -11.41 13.86
N ARG A 248 16.30 -10.65 12.87
CA ARG A 248 15.05 -10.85 12.12
C ARG A 248 15.31 -10.64 10.63
N HIS A 249 14.43 -11.19 9.78
CA HIS A 249 14.53 -11.07 8.32
C HIS A 249 13.22 -10.51 7.79
N ALA A 250 13.34 -9.53 6.90
CA ALA A 250 12.26 -8.91 6.17
C ALA A 250 12.56 -8.94 4.67
N HIS A 251 11.51 -9.04 3.85
CA HIS A 251 11.62 -9.04 2.39
C HIS A 251 11.06 -7.75 1.76
N GLY A 252 10.61 -6.79 2.58
CA GLY A 252 10.24 -5.45 2.15
C GLY A 252 8.97 -5.36 1.30
N PHE A 253 7.95 -6.20 1.52
CA PHE A 253 6.70 -6.07 0.75
C PHE A 253 5.94 -4.79 1.10
N ASN A 254 5.54 -4.62 2.37
CA ASN A 254 5.06 -3.36 2.92
C ASN A 254 6.10 -2.84 3.91
N MET A 255 6.41 -1.54 3.82
CA MET A 255 7.40 -0.87 4.64
C MET A 255 6.88 0.50 5.09
N ASP A 256 7.30 0.93 6.26
CA ASP A 256 7.12 2.29 6.76
C ASP A 256 8.43 2.78 7.39
N TYR A 257 8.58 4.10 7.56
CA TYR A 257 9.86 4.72 7.92
C TYR A 257 9.67 5.78 9.00
N ALA A 258 10.36 5.60 10.13
CA ALA A 258 10.38 6.56 11.22
C ALA A 258 11.64 6.40 12.07
N ASP A 259 12.00 7.44 12.82
CA ASP A 259 13.06 7.38 13.82
C ASP A 259 12.54 6.70 15.09
N MET A 260 12.63 5.36 15.16
CA MET A 260 11.99 4.57 16.21
C MET A 260 12.73 4.63 17.55
N ASN A 261 13.98 5.08 17.54
CA ASN A 261 14.84 5.12 18.73
C ASN A 261 15.31 6.54 19.11
N GLY A 262 14.89 7.56 18.37
CA GLY A 262 15.19 8.96 18.61
C GLY A 262 16.64 9.35 18.34
N ASP A 263 17.34 8.61 17.45
CA ASP A 263 18.75 8.84 17.16
C ASP A 263 19.01 9.73 15.93
N GLY A 264 17.94 10.24 15.32
CA GLY A 264 17.98 11.15 14.19
C GLY A 264 18.21 10.46 12.84
N ARG A 265 17.97 9.15 12.74
CA ARG A 265 18.00 8.38 11.49
C ARG A 265 16.66 7.71 11.24
N LEU A 266 16.32 7.46 9.98
CA LEU A 266 15.09 6.73 9.66
C LEU A 266 15.34 5.22 9.76
N ASP A 267 14.56 4.56 10.60
CA ASP A 267 14.48 3.11 10.69
C ASP A 267 13.41 2.56 9.74
N ILE A 268 13.45 1.26 9.45
CA ILE A 268 12.47 0.61 8.57
C ILE A 268 11.55 -0.28 9.40
N VAL A 269 10.24 -0.08 9.33
CA VAL A 269 9.24 -1.02 9.83
C VAL A 269 8.79 -1.93 8.71
N SER A 270 8.88 -3.25 8.88
CA SER A 270 8.52 -4.20 7.82
C SER A 270 8.02 -5.52 8.37
N LEU A 271 7.24 -6.22 7.54
CA LEU A 271 6.82 -7.59 7.75
C LEU A 271 8.01 -8.55 7.80
N THR A 272 7.91 -9.52 8.70
CA THR A 272 8.84 -10.64 8.90
C THR A 272 8.08 -11.96 8.90
N ARG A 273 8.78 -13.08 8.81
CA ARG A 273 8.16 -14.41 8.96
C ARG A 273 7.50 -14.65 10.33
N ARG A 274 7.72 -13.78 11.33
CA ARG A 274 7.23 -13.92 12.71
C ARG A 274 6.31 -12.77 13.13
N GLY A 275 5.71 -12.05 12.19
CA GLY A 275 4.94 -10.82 12.45
C GLY A 275 5.69 -9.60 11.94
N VAL A 276 5.66 -8.50 12.67
CA VAL A 276 6.24 -7.21 12.27
C VAL A 276 7.38 -6.79 13.21
N ALA A 277 8.36 -6.09 12.65
CA ALA A 277 9.55 -5.61 13.34
C ALA A 277 9.99 -4.26 12.76
N TRP A 278 10.66 -3.46 13.57
CA TRP A 278 11.43 -2.33 13.09
C TRP A 278 12.91 -2.69 13.01
N PHE A 279 13.61 -2.15 12.03
CA PHE A 279 15.01 -2.41 11.72
C PHE A 279 15.78 -1.12 11.92
N GLN A 280 16.64 -1.13 12.94
CA GLN A 280 17.42 0.02 13.33
C GLN A 280 18.51 0.33 12.29
N GLN A 281 18.51 1.55 11.75
CA GLN A 281 19.55 2.02 10.87
C GLN A 281 20.87 2.15 11.65
N PRO A 282 21.98 1.54 11.17
CA PRO A 282 23.29 1.69 11.80
C PRO A 282 23.87 3.10 11.58
N ASN A 283 24.92 3.45 12.33
CA ASN A 283 25.67 4.69 12.11
C ASN A 283 26.49 4.68 10.82
N ASN A 284 26.97 3.50 10.40
CA ASN A 284 27.64 3.33 9.11
C ASN A 284 26.70 2.56 8.18
N ILE A 285 26.45 3.11 6.99
CA ILE A 285 25.51 2.58 5.99
C ILE A 285 25.65 1.07 5.70
N ASP A 286 26.87 0.55 5.69
CA ASP A 286 27.17 -0.84 5.34
C ASP A 286 27.17 -1.81 6.55
N ASP A 287 26.90 -1.33 7.77
CA ASP A 287 26.77 -2.18 8.95
C ASP A 287 25.39 -2.88 8.99
N GLY A 288 25.25 -3.89 9.85
CA GLY A 288 24.01 -4.65 9.99
C GLY A 288 22.90 -3.86 10.70
N TRP A 289 21.69 -3.89 10.12
CA TRP A 289 20.49 -3.28 10.70
C TRP A 289 19.89 -4.21 11.75
N ILE A 290 19.72 -3.73 12.99
CA ILE A 290 19.26 -4.57 14.11
C ILE A 290 17.74 -4.63 14.11
N GLY A 291 17.18 -5.83 13.95
CA GLY A 291 15.74 -6.05 13.95
C GLY A 291 15.15 -6.23 15.35
N HIS A 292 14.16 -5.42 15.68
CA HIS A 292 13.46 -5.39 16.96
C HIS A 292 11.98 -5.77 16.78
N PRO A 293 11.43 -6.72 17.56
CA PRO A 293 10.01 -7.06 17.45
C PRO A 293 9.10 -5.87 17.73
N ILE A 294 8.02 -5.78 16.96
CA ILE A 294 6.81 -5.04 17.35
C ILE A 294 5.77 -6.06 17.82
N GLY A 295 5.43 -7.05 17.00
CA GLY A 295 4.49 -8.10 17.43
C GLY A 295 3.94 -8.95 16.29
N ALA A 296 2.93 -9.75 16.60
CA ALA A 296 2.22 -10.60 15.65
C ALA A 296 0.80 -10.89 16.14
N PHE A 297 -0.04 -11.44 15.27
CA PHE A 297 -1.39 -11.86 15.67
C PHE A 297 -1.84 -13.20 15.05
N PRO A 298 -1.04 -14.28 15.17
CA PRO A 298 -1.42 -15.59 14.65
C PRO A 298 -2.77 -16.08 15.24
N PRO A 299 -3.54 -16.89 14.50
CA PRO A 299 -3.23 -17.50 13.20
C PRO A 299 -3.37 -16.57 12.00
N ASP A 300 -3.85 -15.33 12.20
CA ASP A 300 -4.11 -14.42 11.09
C ASP A 300 -2.80 -13.89 10.51
N ASN A 301 -2.83 -13.61 9.21
CA ASN A 301 -1.69 -13.07 8.48
C ASN A 301 -1.66 -11.56 8.62
N LEU A 302 -0.53 -10.98 9.00
CA LEU A 302 -0.32 -9.53 9.05
C LEU A 302 0.24 -9.07 7.70
N ILE A 303 -0.43 -8.11 7.05
CA ILE A 303 -0.04 -7.56 5.74
C ILE A 303 0.02 -6.04 5.75
N GLY A 304 -1.11 -5.35 5.89
CA GLY A 304 -1.12 -3.89 5.91
C GLY A 304 -0.52 -3.35 7.19
N ILE A 305 0.30 -2.31 7.08
CA ILE A 305 0.89 -1.58 8.21
C ILE A 305 0.90 -0.08 7.92
N THR A 306 0.75 0.72 8.96
CA THR A 306 1.08 2.16 8.97
C THR A 306 1.51 2.56 10.37
N LEU A 307 2.48 3.45 10.45
CA LEU A 307 2.83 4.17 11.66
C LEU A 307 1.89 5.36 11.83
N VAL A 308 1.44 5.57 13.06
CA VAL A 308 0.54 6.67 13.44
C VAL A 308 0.55 6.81 14.96
N ASP A 309 0.47 8.03 15.49
CA ASP A 309 0.23 8.25 16.92
C ASP A 309 -1.25 8.01 17.21
N ILE A 310 -1.61 6.82 17.70
CA ILE A 310 -3.00 6.43 17.87
C ILE A 310 -3.53 6.91 19.22
N ASP A 311 -2.73 6.84 20.28
CA ASP A 311 -3.21 7.17 21.63
C ASP A 311 -2.90 8.62 22.06
N GLY A 312 -2.18 9.38 21.24
CA GLY A 312 -1.90 10.81 21.41
C GLY A 312 -0.76 11.08 22.39
N ASP A 313 0.19 10.16 22.52
CA ASP A 313 1.34 10.28 23.42
C ASP A 313 2.63 10.80 22.75
N GLU A 314 2.52 11.20 21.47
CA GLU A 314 3.57 11.72 20.59
C GLU A 314 4.60 10.68 20.10
N ASP A 315 4.42 9.39 20.39
CA ASP A 315 5.18 8.34 19.74
C ASP A 315 4.41 7.71 18.55
N GLN A 316 5.13 6.98 17.69
CA GLN A 316 4.52 6.31 16.54
C GLN A 316 4.15 4.88 16.93
N ASP A 317 2.85 4.62 17.04
CA ASP A 317 2.28 3.28 17.14
C ASP A 317 2.25 2.60 15.77
N LEU A 318 1.96 1.30 15.77
CA LEU A 318 1.72 0.56 14.54
C LEU A 318 0.26 0.13 14.44
N PHE A 319 -0.48 0.67 13.47
CA PHE A 319 -1.72 0.04 13.05
C PHE A 319 -1.46 -1.06 12.02
N ALA A 320 -2.18 -2.18 12.14
CA ALA A 320 -1.97 -3.34 11.30
C ALA A 320 -3.27 -3.99 10.83
N GLY A 321 -3.23 -4.44 9.58
CA GLY A 321 -4.26 -5.17 8.88
C GLY A 321 -3.82 -6.57 8.51
N GLY A 322 -4.78 -7.47 8.35
CA GLY A 322 -4.54 -8.85 7.95
C GLY A 322 -5.62 -9.41 7.03
N TYR A 323 -5.28 -10.47 6.30
CA TYR A 323 -6.17 -11.06 5.31
C TYR A 323 -6.66 -12.46 5.68
N SER A 324 -7.92 -12.75 5.32
CA SER A 324 -8.52 -14.08 5.40
C SER A 324 -7.97 -15.02 4.31
N GLY A 325 -7.52 -16.21 4.67
CA GLY A 325 -6.86 -17.17 3.77
C GLY A 325 -7.78 -18.09 2.95
N GLY A 326 -8.96 -17.63 2.53
CA GLY A 326 -9.94 -18.41 1.76
C GLY A 326 -10.75 -17.54 0.80
N SER A 327 -11.67 -18.15 0.04
CA SER A 327 -12.51 -17.43 -0.93
C SER A 327 -13.38 -16.37 -0.26
N ARG A 328 -13.44 -15.17 -0.85
CA ARG A 328 -14.36 -14.09 -0.47
C ARG A 328 -15.84 -14.46 -0.54
N LEU A 329 -16.20 -15.54 -1.22
CA LEU A 329 -17.59 -16.01 -1.36
C LEU A 329 -17.93 -17.13 -0.37
N ASP A 330 -16.96 -17.61 0.41
CA ASP A 330 -17.19 -18.75 1.30
C ASP A 330 -18.04 -18.35 2.52
N GLU A 331 -19.25 -18.88 2.59
CA GLU A 331 -20.19 -18.70 3.70
C GLU A 331 -20.17 -19.86 4.72
N SER A 332 -19.29 -20.85 4.57
CA SER A 332 -19.17 -22.00 5.48
C SER A 332 -18.59 -21.65 6.87
N GLU A 333 -18.88 -22.44 7.89
CA GLU A 333 -18.30 -22.24 9.24
C GLU A 333 -16.76 -22.29 9.19
N THR A 334 -16.11 -21.25 9.69
CA THR A 334 -14.65 -21.12 9.67
C THR A 334 -14.06 -21.39 11.05
N PRO A 335 -13.13 -22.35 11.19
CA PRO A 335 -12.44 -22.61 12.45
C PRO A 335 -11.77 -21.36 13.02
N ILE A 336 -11.80 -21.20 14.35
CA ILE A 336 -11.23 -20.02 15.03
C ILE A 336 -9.72 -19.87 14.80
N ASP A 337 -9.03 -20.98 14.52
CA ASP A 337 -7.61 -21.09 14.21
C ASP A 337 -7.28 -20.88 12.71
N SER A 338 -8.28 -20.55 11.88
CA SER A 338 -8.06 -20.16 10.48
C SER A 338 -7.49 -18.74 10.40
N PRO A 339 -6.71 -18.41 9.35
CA PRO A 339 -6.31 -17.05 9.07
C PRO A 339 -7.52 -16.22 8.60
N LEU A 340 -7.89 -15.21 9.38
CA LEU A 340 -9.06 -14.36 9.15
C LEU A 340 -8.66 -12.89 8.91
N GLY A 341 -9.60 -12.08 8.42
CA GLY A 341 -9.39 -10.64 8.29
C GLY A 341 -9.30 -10.00 9.68
N ARG A 342 -8.24 -9.24 9.95
CA ARG A 342 -8.02 -8.65 11.27
C ARG A 342 -7.49 -7.22 11.20
N LEU A 343 -7.92 -6.43 12.17
CA LEU A 343 -7.46 -5.07 12.45
C LEU A 343 -7.05 -5.01 13.92
N ALA A 344 -5.83 -4.55 14.17
CA ALA A 344 -5.27 -4.36 15.50
C ALA A 344 -4.22 -3.25 15.45
N TRP A 345 -3.89 -2.68 16.60
CA TRP A 345 -2.74 -1.80 16.71
C TRP A 345 -1.80 -2.25 17.82
N PHE A 346 -0.55 -1.80 17.74
CA PHE A 346 0.51 -2.10 18.69
C PHE A 346 1.02 -0.79 19.27
N GLU A 347 0.89 -0.67 20.59
CA GLU A 347 1.30 0.49 21.37
C GLU A 347 2.82 0.50 21.52
N ASN A 348 3.44 1.55 20.99
CA ASN A 348 4.85 1.77 21.20
C ASN A 348 5.09 2.04 22.69
N PRO A 349 6.01 1.31 23.34
CA PRO A 349 6.20 1.45 24.78
C PRO A 349 6.96 2.73 25.17
N GLY A 350 7.34 3.59 24.22
CA GLY A 350 8.14 4.79 24.44
C GLY A 350 9.32 4.56 25.40
N ALA A 351 9.34 5.31 26.50
CA ALA A 351 10.39 5.23 27.52
C ALA A 351 10.48 3.87 28.24
N ASP A 352 9.42 3.07 28.21
CA ASP A 352 9.37 1.73 28.80
C ASP A 352 9.83 0.62 27.84
N TYR A 353 10.33 0.99 26.66
CA TYR A 353 10.87 0.07 25.66
C TYR A 353 11.89 -0.90 26.25
N GLN A 354 11.66 -2.18 25.98
CA GLN A 354 12.52 -3.27 26.42
C GLN A 354 12.95 -4.11 25.22
N PRO A 355 14.25 -4.11 24.86
CA PRO A 355 14.74 -4.84 23.72
C PRO A 355 14.29 -6.31 23.71
N GLY A 356 13.72 -6.73 22.58
CA GLY A 356 13.27 -8.10 22.36
C GLY A 356 11.90 -8.46 22.94
N LYS A 357 11.19 -7.50 23.57
CA LYS A 357 9.77 -7.67 23.93
C LYS A 357 8.86 -7.12 22.84
N ASP A 358 7.76 -7.80 22.61
CA ASP A 358 6.68 -7.31 21.76
C ASP A 358 5.98 -6.14 22.45
N TRP A 359 5.46 -5.22 21.64
CA TRP A 359 4.61 -4.11 22.01
C TRP A 359 3.24 -4.59 22.51
N ALA A 360 2.54 -3.74 23.26
CA ALA A 360 1.20 -4.10 23.73
C ALA A 360 0.23 -4.06 22.55
N ARG A 361 -0.49 -5.16 22.29
CA ARG A 361 -1.43 -5.26 21.17
C ARG A 361 -2.85 -4.96 21.64
N HIS A 362 -3.55 -4.11 20.88
CA HIS A 362 -4.93 -3.73 21.08
C HIS A 362 -5.80 -4.19 19.91
N GLU A 363 -6.91 -4.86 20.20
CA GLU A 363 -7.77 -5.46 19.18
C GLU A 363 -8.84 -4.47 18.70
N VAL A 364 -8.99 -4.35 17.39
CA VAL A 364 -10.09 -3.57 16.78
C VAL A 364 -11.19 -4.50 16.28
N SER A 365 -10.88 -5.33 15.29
CA SER A 365 -11.86 -6.19 14.62
C SER A 365 -11.22 -7.47 14.13
N ARG A 366 -11.93 -8.59 14.21
CA ARG A 366 -11.55 -9.85 13.59
C ARG A 366 -12.78 -10.48 12.93
N ARG A 367 -12.72 -10.70 11.63
CA ARG A 367 -13.86 -11.12 10.81
C ARG A 367 -13.46 -12.24 9.87
N LYS A 368 -14.41 -13.13 9.62
CA LYS A 368 -14.23 -14.30 8.77
C LYS A 368 -13.63 -13.93 7.39
N ARG A 369 -14.15 -12.87 6.79
CA ARG A 369 -13.65 -12.26 5.56
C ARG A 369 -13.14 -10.85 5.81
N GLY A 370 -12.03 -10.51 5.18
CA GLY A 370 -11.36 -9.22 5.27
C GLY A 370 -9.97 -9.32 4.66
N MET A 371 -9.59 -8.32 3.89
CA MET A 371 -8.22 -8.07 3.42
C MET A 371 -7.97 -6.57 3.57
N PHE A 372 -6.89 -6.22 4.27
CA PHE A 372 -6.58 -4.87 4.72
C PHE A 372 -5.10 -4.62 4.45
N ASP A 373 -4.80 -4.09 3.26
CA ASP A 373 -3.45 -4.12 2.70
C ASP A 373 -2.71 -2.79 2.82
N LYS A 374 -3.44 -1.69 2.94
CA LYS A 374 -2.88 -0.34 3.01
C LYS A 374 -3.77 0.55 3.86
N PHE A 375 -3.14 1.44 4.61
CA PHE A 375 -3.81 2.42 5.46
C PHE A 375 -3.27 3.81 5.14
N ILE A 376 -4.11 4.83 5.32
CA ILE A 376 -3.71 6.24 5.33
C ILE A 376 -4.24 6.84 6.62
N ALA A 377 -3.35 7.45 7.41
CA ALA A 377 -3.73 8.12 8.65
C ALA A 377 -4.02 9.61 8.40
N ARG A 378 -5.20 10.08 8.83
CA ARG A 378 -5.66 11.48 8.74
C ARG A 378 -6.61 11.78 9.88
N ASP A 379 -6.56 12.99 10.43
CA ASP A 379 -7.67 13.57 11.21
C ASP A 379 -8.73 14.06 10.21
N LEU A 380 -9.73 13.22 9.91
CA LEU A 380 -10.65 13.48 8.80
C LEU A 380 -11.78 14.43 9.21
N ASP A 381 -12.20 14.40 10.46
CA ASP A 381 -13.30 15.23 10.98
C ASP A 381 -12.84 16.47 11.77
N GLY A 382 -11.53 16.62 11.98
CA GLY A 382 -10.91 17.78 12.61
C GLY A 382 -11.07 17.80 14.12
N ASP A 383 -11.30 16.65 14.76
CA ASP A 383 -11.48 16.54 16.21
C ASP A 383 -10.14 16.43 16.97
N GLY A 384 -9.04 16.29 16.24
CA GLY A 384 -7.66 16.27 16.73
C GLY A 384 -7.13 14.88 17.02
N ASP A 385 -7.87 13.82 16.71
CA ASP A 385 -7.39 12.45 16.77
C ASP A 385 -7.16 11.84 15.38
N MET A 386 -6.31 10.81 15.32
CA MET A 386 -5.89 10.23 14.04
C MET A 386 -6.81 9.09 13.65
N ASP A 387 -7.47 9.25 12.52
CA ASP A 387 -8.28 8.21 11.89
C ASP A 387 -7.50 7.39 10.87
N LEU A 388 -8.13 6.32 10.38
CA LEU A 388 -7.55 5.46 9.35
C LEU A 388 -8.48 5.23 8.17
N LEU A 389 -8.01 5.55 6.98
CA LEU A 389 -8.65 5.18 5.72
C LEU A 389 -7.97 3.92 5.18
N SER A 390 -8.76 2.98 4.68
CA SER A 390 -8.25 1.71 4.16
C SER A 390 -9.16 1.16 3.07
N THR A 391 -8.57 0.34 2.22
CA THR A 391 -9.31 -0.56 1.36
C THR A 391 -9.75 -1.79 2.15
N ARG A 392 -10.89 -2.36 1.75
CA ARG A 392 -11.34 -3.67 2.19
C ARG A 392 -11.48 -4.55 0.96
N GLY A 393 -10.62 -5.56 0.85
CA GLY A 393 -10.70 -6.62 -0.15
C GLY A 393 -11.20 -7.94 0.43
N ASN A 394 -11.24 -8.97 -0.42
CA ASN A 394 -11.60 -10.35 -0.10
C ASN A 394 -12.86 -10.49 0.78
N SER A 395 -13.85 -9.60 0.61
CA SER A 395 -14.97 -9.42 1.56
C SER A 395 -16.36 -9.47 0.93
N ALA A 396 -16.48 -10.04 -0.26
CA ALA A 396 -17.68 -9.90 -1.08
C ALA A 396 -18.97 -10.24 -0.30
N PRO A 397 -20.02 -9.39 -0.39
CA PRO A 397 -20.15 -8.19 -1.22
C PRO A 397 -19.71 -6.88 -0.53
N TYR A 398 -18.88 -6.94 0.51
CA TYR A 398 -18.58 -5.81 1.40
C TYR A 398 -17.28 -5.07 1.08
N ASP A 399 -16.64 -5.39 -0.05
CA ASP A 399 -15.44 -4.71 -0.54
C ASP A 399 -15.69 -3.23 -0.82
N GLY A 400 -14.61 -2.45 -0.81
CA GLY A 400 -14.65 -1.00 -1.06
C GLY A 400 -13.63 -0.25 -0.22
N VAL A 401 -13.92 1.02 0.04
CA VAL A 401 -13.08 1.92 0.84
C VAL A 401 -13.84 2.32 2.09
N PHE A 402 -13.17 2.30 3.24
CA PHE A 402 -13.76 2.67 4.52
C PHE A 402 -12.85 3.60 5.30
N TRP A 403 -13.48 4.35 6.20
CA TRP A 403 -12.83 5.21 7.17
C TRP A 403 -13.14 4.69 8.59
N LEU A 404 -12.10 4.49 9.38
CA LEU A 404 -12.19 4.18 10.81
C LEU A 404 -11.96 5.46 11.61
N GLU A 405 -13.08 6.09 11.95
CA GLU A 405 -13.12 7.14 12.97
C GLU A 405 -12.59 6.59 14.31
N GLN A 406 -11.56 7.23 14.85
CA GLN A 406 -11.19 7.05 16.25
C GLN A 406 -12.18 7.85 17.11
N VAL A 407 -12.62 7.24 18.23
CA VAL A 407 -13.58 7.91 19.11
C VAL A 407 -13.11 7.84 20.54
N ARG A 408 -12.63 8.98 21.05
CA ARG A 408 -12.23 9.12 22.46
C ARG A 408 -13.44 9.33 23.36
N SER A 409 -13.65 8.42 24.31
CA SER A 409 -14.79 8.48 25.24
C SER A 409 -14.38 8.26 26.69
N SER A 410 -14.89 9.10 27.59
CA SER A 410 -14.72 8.92 29.04
C SER A 410 -15.60 7.79 29.61
N LYS A 411 -16.41 7.14 28.78
CA LYS A 411 -17.28 6.02 29.15
C LYS A 411 -16.92 4.81 28.31
N PRO A 412 -17.05 3.58 28.84
CA PRO A 412 -16.86 2.38 28.06
C PRO A 412 -17.77 2.37 26.83
N MET A 413 -17.18 2.15 25.67
CA MET A 413 -17.86 1.96 24.39
C MET A 413 -17.42 0.64 23.75
N PRO A 414 -18.16 0.12 22.76
CA PRO A 414 -17.64 -0.96 21.92
C PRO A 414 -16.31 -0.54 21.27
N ARG A 415 -15.34 -1.45 21.25
CA ARG A 415 -14.04 -1.26 20.58
C ARG A 415 -14.16 -1.01 19.07
N PHE A 416 -15.27 -1.42 18.48
CA PHE A 416 -15.55 -1.31 17.05
C PHE A 416 -17.06 -1.21 16.83
N LYS A 417 -17.46 -0.33 15.92
CA LYS A 417 -18.84 -0.20 15.44
C LYS A 417 -18.80 -0.25 13.91
N ALA A 418 -19.38 -1.30 13.35
CA ALA A 418 -19.49 -1.47 11.91
C ALA A 418 -20.40 -0.41 11.29
N ALA A 419 -20.08 0.03 10.08
CA ALA A 419 -20.96 0.92 9.31
C ALA A 419 -22.23 0.19 8.84
N ARG A 420 -22.10 -1.12 8.56
CA ARG A 420 -23.17 -1.94 7.99
C ARG A 420 -23.90 -2.73 9.07
N VAL A 421 -25.21 -2.89 8.88
CA VAL A 421 -26.06 -3.77 9.71
C VAL A 421 -25.78 -5.24 9.39
N THR A 422 -25.53 -5.56 8.12
CA THR A 422 -25.17 -6.91 7.63
C THR A 422 -23.76 -6.84 7.07
N GLU A 423 -22.87 -7.70 7.57
CA GLU A 423 -21.44 -7.67 7.30
C GLU A 423 -20.84 -9.08 7.44
N SER A 424 -19.59 -9.26 6.98
CA SER A 424 -18.76 -10.43 7.26
C SER A 424 -18.79 -10.81 8.75
N GLN A 425 -18.98 -12.09 9.09
CA GLN A 425 -19.15 -12.56 10.47
C GLN A 425 -17.96 -12.15 11.36
N GLU A 426 -18.25 -11.55 12.52
CA GLU A 426 -17.24 -11.31 13.57
C GLU A 426 -16.87 -12.64 14.25
N VAL A 427 -15.57 -12.85 14.45
CA VAL A 427 -15.02 -14.05 15.06
C VAL A 427 -14.18 -13.66 16.28
N GLY A 428 -14.32 -14.42 17.36
CA GLY A 428 -13.53 -14.21 18.57
C GLY A 428 -12.03 -14.47 18.38
N LEU A 429 -11.26 -14.18 19.42
CA LEU A 429 -9.84 -14.54 19.49
C LEU A 429 -9.68 -16.05 19.78
N PRO A 430 -8.65 -16.71 19.21
CA PRO A 430 -8.31 -18.10 19.50
C PRO A 430 -8.08 -18.42 20.98
#